data_AF-A0A1Q7IJP1-F1
#
_entry.id   AF-A0A1Q7IJP1-F1
#
_cell.length_a   1.000
_cell.length_b   1.000
_cell.length_c   1.000
_cell.angle_alpha   90.00
_cell.angle_beta   90.00
_cell.angle_gamma   90.00
#
_symmetry.space_group_name_H-M   'P 1'
#
loop_
_entity.id
_entity.type
_entity.pdbx_description
1 polymer ?
#
loop_
_entity_poly.entity_id
_entity_poly.type
_entity_poly.pdbx_seq_one_letter_code
_entity_poly.pdbx_strand_id
1 'polypeptide(L)'
;MRGVDAEVLKDMLYYGPIRLVGFSDTPTLCRMILPERGDVYVKGGADILINGLKTDLRAEAQCPSCGNVTRFHVDNRQIEDLAPKDPTLHVVEFELGPGRLSIKCEATHIFDKKDCLTKWLSTYTGKPGLVISLPEYMDSLNKRLPTNVSPA
;
A
#
# COMPACT_ATOMS: atom_id res chain seq x y z
N MET A 1 2.98 -26.02 -26.91
CA MET A 1 3.25 -25.48 -25.57
C MET A 1 4.27 -24.37 -25.73
N ARG A 2 3.87 -23.10 -25.65
CA ARG A 2 4.81 -21.95 -25.76
C ARG A 2 5.25 -21.58 -24.35
N GLY A 3 6.56 -21.64 -24.12
CA GLY A 3 7.20 -21.25 -22.88
C GLY A 3 6.91 -19.79 -22.56
N VAL A 4 6.63 -19.54 -21.29
CA VAL A 4 6.50 -18.19 -20.75
C VAL A 4 7.92 -17.66 -20.53
N ASP A 5 8.21 -16.48 -21.06
CA ASP A 5 9.51 -15.81 -20.97
C ASP A 5 9.97 -15.69 -19.51
N ALA A 6 11.24 -16.04 -19.28
CA ALA A 6 11.90 -16.01 -17.97
C ALA A 6 11.97 -14.58 -17.37
N GLU A 7 11.74 -13.54 -18.17
CA GLU A 7 11.66 -12.15 -17.70
C GLU A 7 10.34 -11.82 -16.99
N VAL A 8 9.24 -12.51 -17.30
CA VAL A 8 7.95 -12.35 -16.60
C VAL A 8 7.99 -13.01 -15.20
N LEU A 9 8.91 -13.95 -14.99
CA LEU A 9 9.10 -14.67 -13.72
C LEU A 9 9.87 -13.87 -12.67
N LYS A 10 10.54 -12.76 -13.02
CA LYS A 10 11.38 -12.01 -12.07
C LYS A 10 10.61 -11.13 -11.09
N ASP A 11 9.39 -10.70 -11.42
CA ASP A 11 8.58 -9.82 -10.56
C ASP A 11 7.53 -10.55 -9.69
N MET A 12 7.49 -11.88 -9.75
CA MET A 12 6.56 -12.71 -8.97
C MET A 12 7.32 -13.62 -8.01
N LEU A 13 7.82 -13.03 -6.94
CA LEU A 13 8.40 -13.79 -5.85
C LEU A 13 7.30 -14.46 -5.01
N TYR A 14 7.05 -15.73 -5.31
CA TYR A 14 6.20 -16.63 -4.53
C TYR A 14 6.87 -16.93 -3.19
N TYR A 15 6.37 -16.34 -2.10
CA TYR A 15 6.88 -16.62 -0.76
C TYR A 15 5.69 -16.83 0.18
N GLY A 16 5.34 -18.10 0.38
CA GLY A 16 4.10 -18.54 1.04
C GLY A 16 2.88 -18.53 0.10
N PRO A 17 1.67 -18.88 0.59
CA PRO A 17 0.45 -18.86 -0.23
C PRO A 17 0.00 -17.45 -0.65
N ILE A 18 0.58 -16.40 -0.07
CA ILE A 18 0.14 -15.01 -0.25
C ILE A 18 1.07 -14.27 -1.21
N ARG A 19 0.55 -13.85 -2.36
CA ARG A 19 1.25 -12.92 -3.27
C ARG A 19 1.18 -11.50 -2.73
N LEU A 20 2.34 -10.95 -2.36
CA LEU A 20 2.47 -9.58 -1.89
C LEU A 20 2.39 -8.58 -3.04
N VAL A 21 1.61 -7.52 -2.85
CA VAL A 21 1.57 -6.38 -3.78
C VAL A 21 2.71 -5.43 -3.44
N GLY A 22 3.38 -4.92 -4.48
CA GLY A 22 4.42 -3.90 -4.32
C GLY A 22 5.66 -4.37 -3.56
N PHE A 23 5.94 -5.67 -3.48
CA PHE A 23 7.10 -6.20 -2.77
C PHE A 23 8.42 -5.54 -3.22
N SER A 24 9.32 -5.33 -2.26
CA SER A 24 10.71 -4.94 -2.51
C SER A 24 11.68 -5.83 -1.75
N ASP A 25 12.74 -6.22 -2.43
CA ASP A 25 13.90 -6.95 -1.91
C ASP A 25 14.91 -6.02 -1.18
N THR A 26 14.73 -4.71 -1.31
CA THR A 26 15.54 -3.70 -0.63
C THR A 26 14.70 -2.93 0.39
N PRO A 27 15.30 -2.42 1.48
CA PRO A 27 14.59 -1.60 2.44
C PRO A 27 13.98 -0.35 1.79
N THR A 28 12.70 -0.13 2.06
CA THR A 28 11.95 1.06 1.62
C THR A 28 11.46 1.85 2.83
N LEU A 29 10.77 2.97 2.57
CA LEU A 29 10.06 3.72 3.61
C LEU A 29 8.82 2.98 4.16
N CYS A 30 8.45 1.82 3.61
CA CYS A 30 7.23 1.11 3.93
C CYS A 30 7.56 -0.34 4.31
N ARG A 31 7.42 -0.67 5.59
CA ARG A 31 7.71 -1.98 6.17
C ARG A 31 6.41 -2.61 6.68
N MET A 32 6.26 -3.90 6.47
CA MET A 32 5.19 -4.72 7.06
C MET A 32 5.82 -5.83 7.89
N ILE A 33 5.20 -6.17 9.01
CA ILE A 33 5.53 -7.33 9.83
C ILE A 33 4.35 -8.29 9.71
N LEU A 34 4.59 -9.43 9.06
CA LEU A 34 3.58 -10.45 8.81
C LEU A 34 3.70 -11.59 9.85
N PRO A 35 2.59 -12.17 10.35
CA PRO A 35 2.60 -13.16 11.44
C PRO A 35 3.56 -14.35 11.24
N GLU A 36 3.66 -14.90 10.03
CA GLU A 36 4.46 -16.10 9.75
C GLU A 36 5.81 -15.81 9.06
N ARG A 37 5.97 -14.59 8.52
CA ARG A 37 7.11 -14.23 7.67
C ARG A 37 8.06 -13.24 8.32
N GLY A 38 7.58 -12.51 9.33
CA GLY A 38 8.32 -11.40 9.90
C GLY A 38 8.37 -10.22 8.93
N ASP A 39 9.53 -9.58 8.87
CA ASP A 39 9.71 -8.30 8.19
C ASP A 39 9.78 -8.39 6.68
N VAL A 40 9.01 -7.54 6.00
CA VAL A 40 9.03 -7.36 4.55
C VAL A 40 8.90 -5.88 4.19
N TYR A 41 9.42 -5.50 3.03
CA TYR A 41 9.32 -4.13 2.51
C TYR A 41 8.42 -4.07 1.28
N VAL A 42 7.72 -2.95 1.12
CA VAL A 42 6.87 -2.65 -0.04
C VAL A 42 7.17 -1.28 -0.62
N LYS A 43 6.87 -1.06 -1.89
CA LYS A 43 7.30 0.10 -2.66
C LYS A 43 6.53 1.37 -2.31
N GLY A 44 5.25 1.27 -1.96
CA GLY A 44 4.40 2.43 -1.63
C GLY A 44 3.51 2.24 -0.40
N GLY A 45 3.03 3.36 0.16
CA GLY A 45 2.17 3.34 1.35
C GLY A 45 0.82 2.63 1.11
N ALA A 46 0.26 2.73 -0.09
CA ALA A 46 -0.98 2.03 -0.45
C ALA A 46 -0.78 0.51 -0.60
N ASP A 47 0.43 0.04 -0.90
CA ASP A 47 0.71 -1.40 -0.98
C ASP A 47 0.52 -2.06 0.39
N ILE A 48 0.84 -1.36 1.49
CA ILE A 48 0.58 -1.85 2.85
C ILE A 48 -0.91 -2.14 3.01
N LEU A 49 -1.76 -1.16 2.67
CA LEU A 49 -3.22 -1.24 2.85
C LEU A 49 -3.84 -2.33 1.95
N ILE A 50 -3.34 -2.46 0.72
CA ILE A 50 -3.79 -3.52 -0.21
C ILE A 50 -3.39 -4.92 0.28
N ASN A 51 -2.19 -5.08 0.83
CA ASN A 51 -1.81 -6.34 1.46
C ASN A 51 -2.64 -6.62 2.72
N GLY A 52 -3.02 -5.58 3.47
CA GLY A 52 -3.93 -5.65 4.61
C GLY A 52 -5.33 -6.18 4.29
N LEU A 53 -5.78 -6.12 3.03
CA LEU A 53 -7.03 -6.78 2.62
C LEU A 53 -6.93 -8.32 2.62
N LYS A 54 -5.72 -8.85 2.47
CA LYS A 54 -5.43 -10.27 2.27
C LYS A 54 -5.00 -10.97 3.56
N THR A 55 -4.38 -10.24 4.48
CA THR A 55 -3.83 -10.77 5.73
C THR A 55 -3.73 -9.65 6.75
N ASP A 56 -3.87 -10.02 8.02
CA ASP A 56 -3.53 -9.13 9.12
C ASP A 56 -2.03 -8.87 9.13
N LEU A 57 -1.63 -7.67 9.51
CA LEU A 57 -0.24 -7.23 9.49
C LEU A 57 -0.01 -6.07 10.46
N ARG A 58 1.24 -5.89 10.89
CA ARG A 58 1.69 -4.62 11.46
C ARG A 58 2.46 -3.84 10.42
N ALA A 59 2.41 -2.52 10.49
CA ALA A 59 3.02 -1.65 9.50
C ALA A 59 3.81 -0.52 10.13
N GLU A 60 4.92 -0.18 9.48
CA GLU A 60 5.66 1.05 9.72
C GLU A 60 5.83 1.78 8.38
N ALA A 61 5.42 3.05 8.33
CA ALA A 61 5.60 3.92 7.19
C ALA A 61 6.36 5.17 7.59
N GLN A 62 7.53 5.38 7.00
CA GLN A 62 8.36 6.54 7.24
C GLN A 62 7.93 7.71 6.35
N CYS A 63 7.68 8.87 6.95
CA CYS A 63 7.34 10.07 6.22
C CYS A 63 8.54 10.54 5.38
N PRO A 64 8.38 10.70 4.05
CA PRO A 64 9.49 11.10 3.17
C PRO A 64 9.96 12.54 3.41
N SER A 65 9.18 13.36 4.15
CA SER A 65 9.50 14.76 4.41
C SER A 65 10.31 14.98 5.70
N CYS A 66 9.96 14.27 6.78
CA CYS A 66 10.53 14.50 8.11
C CYS A 66 11.17 13.26 8.75
N GLY A 67 11.04 12.07 8.15
CA GLY A 67 11.60 10.82 8.68
C GLY A 67 10.86 10.22 9.87
N ASN A 68 9.82 10.86 10.39
CA ASN A 68 8.96 10.28 11.44
C ASN A 68 8.25 9.02 10.94
N VAL A 69 8.01 8.09 11.85
CA VAL A 69 7.39 6.79 11.54
C VAL A 69 5.94 6.79 11.98
N THR A 70 5.04 6.55 11.02
CA THR A 70 3.66 6.15 11.27
C THR A 70 3.61 4.65 11.50
N ARG A 71 2.98 4.21 12.60
CA ARG A 71 2.77 2.81 12.95
C ARG A 71 1.29 2.52 13.03
N PHE A 72 0.88 1.34 12.58
CA PHE A 72 -0.49 0.86 12.69
C PHE A 72 -0.54 -0.65 12.51
N HIS A 73 -1.68 -1.23 12.89
CA HIS A 73 -2.04 -2.60 12.60
C HIS A 73 -3.17 -2.62 11.58
N VAL A 74 -3.17 -3.62 10.73
CA VAL A 74 -4.37 -4.02 9.99
C VAL A 74 -4.85 -5.32 10.59
N ASP A 75 -6.04 -5.30 11.17
CA ASP A 75 -6.71 -6.45 11.77
C ASP A 75 -8.11 -6.56 11.18
N ASN A 76 -8.47 -7.72 10.61
CA ASN A 76 -9.75 -7.95 9.97
C ASN A 76 -10.14 -6.84 8.97
N ARG A 77 -9.15 -6.41 8.17
CA ARG A 77 -9.26 -5.33 7.16
C ARG A 77 -9.63 -3.94 7.73
N GLN A 78 -9.41 -3.72 9.01
CA GLN A 78 -9.56 -2.44 9.69
C GLN A 78 -8.20 -1.93 10.17
N ILE A 79 -8.06 -0.60 10.29
CA ILE A 79 -6.83 0.01 10.80
C ILE A 79 -6.97 0.22 12.31
N GLU A 80 -6.04 -0.36 13.05
CA GLU A 80 -5.97 -0.30 14.51
C GLU A 80 -4.63 0.30 14.96
N ASP A 81 -4.57 0.76 16.22
CA ASP A 81 -3.35 1.29 16.87
C ASP A 81 -2.60 2.37 16.06
N LEU A 82 -3.32 3.19 15.30
CA LEU A 82 -2.76 4.21 14.41
C LEU A 82 -2.04 5.32 15.21
N ALA A 83 -0.73 5.44 14.98
CA ALA A 83 0.12 6.45 15.61
C ALA A 83 1.09 7.06 14.58
N PRO A 84 1.13 8.40 14.38
CA PRO A 84 0.28 9.43 15.02
C PRO A 84 -1.20 9.26 14.66
N LYS A 85 -2.10 10.05 15.25
CA LYS A 85 -3.55 9.92 15.06
C LYS A 85 -4.02 10.20 13.63
N ASP A 86 -3.41 11.20 12.97
CA ASP A 86 -3.94 11.75 11.70
C ASP A 86 -2.89 11.73 10.56
N PRO A 87 -2.28 10.57 10.22
CA PRO A 87 -1.41 10.48 9.07
C PRO A 87 -2.23 10.56 7.79
N THR A 88 -1.64 11.13 6.75
CA THR A 88 -2.30 11.34 5.46
C THR A 88 -1.61 10.55 4.37
N LEU A 89 -2.39 9.84 3.56
CA LEU A 89 -1.92 9.15 2.35
C LEU A 89 -2.07 10.10 1.16
N HIS A 90 -0.99 10.27 0.39
CA HIS A 90 -1.07 10.66 -1.00
C HIS A 90 -0.98 9.40 -1.86
N VAL A 91 -1.97 9.14 -2.72
CA VAL A 91 -2.00 7.96 -3.57
C VAL A 91 -2.30 8.34 -5.02
N VAL A 92 -1.49 7.81 -5.93
CA VAL A 92 -1.67 8.01 -7.38
C VAL A 92 -2.14 6.69 -7.98
N GLU A 93 -3.45 6.60 -8.21
CA GLU A 93 -4.10 5.48 -8.89
C GLU A 93 -4.24 5.78 -10.39
N PHE A 94 -4.13 4.76 -11.24
CA PHE A 94 -4.46 4.88 -12.65
C PHE A 94 -5.07 3.59 -13.19
N GLU A 95 -6.06 3.73 -14.09
CA GLU A 95 -6.72 2.59 -14.71
C GLU A 95 -5.81 1.94 -15.76
N LEU A 96 -5.72 0.61 -15.69
CA LEU A 96 -5.09 -0.25 -16.71
C LEU A 96 -6.13 -0.88 -17.65
N GLY A 97 -7.41 -0.71 -17.35
CA GLY A 97 -8.54 -1.30 -18.08
C GLY A 97 -9.74 -1.49 -17.15
N PRO A 98 -10.87 -2.02 -17.67
CA PRO A 98 -12.09 -2.20 -16.88
C PRO A 98 -11.82 -3.00 -15.60
N GLY A 99 -12.04 -2.35 -14.45
CA GLY A 99 -11.86 -2.96 -13.13
C GLY A 99 -10.41 -3.24 -12.72
N ARG A 100 -9.41 -2.78 -13.47
CA ARG A 100 -7.98 -2.95 -13.16
C ARG A 100 -7.34 -1.62 -12.83
N LEU A 101 -6.97 -1.43 -11.56
CA LEU A 101 -6.22 -0.27 -11.08
C LEU A 101 -4.75 -0.63 -10.89
N SER A 102 -3.90 0.36 -11.13
CA SER A 102 -2.47 0.33 -10.79
C SER A 102 -2.12 1.53 -9.93
N ILE A 103 -1.05 1.41 -9.15
CA ILE A 103 -0.57 2.45 -8.24
C ILE A 103 0.84 2.86 -8.67
N LYS A 104 1.06 4.17 -8.73
CA LYS A 104 2.40 4.72 -8.90
C LYS A 104 3.09 4.78 -7.54
N CYS A 105 3.87 3.76 -7.24
CA CYS A 105 4.48 3.55 -5.91
C CYS A 105 5.41 4.70 -5.52
N GLU A 106 6.20 5.23 -6.47
CA GLU A 106 7.16 6.32 -6.23
C GLU A 106 6.49 7.66 -5.90
N ALA A 107 5.18 7.75 -6.05
CA ALA A 107 4.38 8.91 -5.71
C ALA A 107 3.33 8.60 -4.64
N THR A 108 3.38 7.41 -4.03
CA THR A 108 2.37 6.97 -3.07
C THR A 108 2.97 6.84 -1.69
N HIS A 109 2.75 7.84 -0.84
CA HIS A 109 3.44 8.00 0.43
C HIS A 109 2.47 8.31 1.57
N ILE A 110 2.83 7.83 2.76
CA ILE A 110 2.18 8.20 4.02
C ILE A 110 2.97 9.34 4.65
N PHE A 111 2.26 10.40 5.03
CA PHE A 111 2.79 11.58 5.69
C PHE A 111 2.30 11.64 7.13
N ASP A 112 3.23 11.73 8.07
CA ASP A 112 2.98 11.86 9.50
C ASP A 112 2.12 13.10 9.84
N LYS A 113 2.27 14.18 9.06
CA LYS A 113 1.61 15.47 9.27
C LYS A 113 1.17 16.10 7.95
N LYS A 114 0.08 16.87 8.00
CA LYS A 114 -0.43 17.64 6.85
C LYS A 114 0.59 18.65 6.28
N ASP A 115 1.40 19.26 7.14
CA ASP A 115 2.42 20.22 6.70
C ASP A 115 3.53 19.53 5.89
N CYS A 116 3.89 18.28 6.24
CA CYS A 116 4.84 17.47 5.49
C CYS A 116 4.32 17.16 4.09
N LEU A 117 3.03 16.80 3.98
CA LEU A 117 2.37 16.60 2.69
C LEU A 117 2.38 17.90 1.87
N THR A 118 1.96 19.01 2.46
CA THR A 118 1.90 20.32 1.78
C THR A 118 3.26 20.73 1.23
N LYS A 119 4.31 20.58 2.05
CA LYS A 119 5.69 20.87 1.64
C LYS A 119 6.13 19.96 0.50
N TRP A 120 5.86 18.67 0.58
CA TRP A 120 6.23 17.73 -0.48
C TRP A 120 5.50 18.06 -1.79
N LEU A 121 4.18 18.32 -1.72
CA LEU A 121 3.34 18.69 -2.87
C LEU A 121 3.83 19.96 -3.57
N SER A 122 4.38 20.94 -2.85
CA SER A 122 4.92 22.17 -3.47
C SER A 122 6.10 21.93 -4.43
N THR A 123 6.76 20.78 -4.30
CA THR A 123 7.90 20.38 -5.15
C THR A 123 7.57 19.20 -6.07
N TYR A 124 6.42 18.59 -5.89
CA TYR A 124 6.02 17.40 -6.63
C TYR A 124 5.52 17.78 -8.02
N THR A 125 6.19 17.28 -9.05
CA THR A 125 5.88 17.54 -10.48
C THR A 125 5.23 16.35 -11.17
N GLY A 126 4.83 15.32 -10.42
CA GLY A 126 4.22 14.10 -10.97
C GLY A 126 2.72 14.22 -11.20
N LYS A 127 2.06 13.06 -11.37
CA LYS A 127 0.62 13.01 -11.64
C LYS A 127 -0.17 13.41 -10.39
N PRO A 128 -1.30 14.13 -10.52
CA PRO A 128 -2.18 14.39 -9.40
C PRO A 128 -2.56 13.09 -8.69
N GLY A 129 -2.51 13.09 -7.37
CA GLY A 129 -2.95 11.99 -6.51
C GLY A 129 -4.14 12.39 -5.65
N LEU A 130 -4.80 11.38 -5.10
CA LEU A 130 -5.79 11.54 -4.05
C LEU A 130 -5.07 11.75 -2.72
N VAL A 131 -5.54 12.74 -1.95
CA VAL A 131 -5.14 12.94 -0.56
C VAL A 131 -6.27 12.44 0.33
N ILE A 132 -5.98 11.42 1.15
CA ILE A 132 -7.00 10.67 1.90
C ILE A 132 -6.40 10.15 3.22
N SER A 133 -7.21 9.97 4.26
CA SER A 133 -6.74 9.30 5.47
C SER A 133 -6.54 7.79 5.23
N LEU A 134 -5.74 7.15 6.07
CA LEU A 134 -5.50 5.70 5.95
C LEU A 134 -6.80 4.90 6.15
N PRO A 135 -7.64 5.16 7.17
CA PRO A 135 -8.91 4.45 7.35
C PRO A 135 -9.88 4.65 6.18
N GLU A 136 -10.04 5.88 5.68
CA GLU A 136 -10.93 6.15 4.53
C GLU A 136 -10.47 5.42 3.27
N TYR A 137 -9.15 5.33 3.04
CA TYR A 137 -8.62 4.56 1.91
C TYR A 137 -8.86 3.07 2.08
N MET A 138 -8.68 2.54 3.30
CA MET A 138 -9.00 1.14 3.63
C MET A 138 -10.48 0.82 3.41
N ASP A 139 -11.38 1.70 3.83
CA ASP A 139 -12.82 1.58 3.57
C ASP A 139 -13.15 1.59 2.08
N SER A 140 -12.52 2.48 1.31
CA SER A 140 -12.63 2.52 -0.15
C SER A 140 -12.19 1.20 -0.77
N LEU A 141 -11.05 0.65 -0.33
CA LEU A 141 -10.56 -0.66 -0.78
C LEU A 141 -11.53 -1.80 -0.45
N ASN A 142 -12.06 -1.83 0.77
CA ASN A 142 -13.04 -2.84 1.20
C ASN A 142 -14.31 -2.80 0.32
N LYS A 143 -14.80 -1.61 -0.06
CA LYS A 143 -15.97 -1.45 -0.96
C LYS A 143 -15.72 -1.89 -2.40
N ARG A 144 -14.46 -1.91 -2.84
CA ARG A 144 -14.04 -2.33 -4.18
C ARG A 144 -13.88 -3.85 -4.30
N LEU A 145 -13.90 -4.58 -3.18
CA LEU A 145 -13.87 -6.04 -3.22
C LEU A 145 -15.15 -6.54 -3.92
N PRO A 146 -15.05 -7.58 -4.77
CA PRO A 146 -16.23 -8.19 -5.36
C PRO A 146 -17.19 -8.58 -4.24
N THR A 147 -18.39 -8.01 -4.23
CA THR A 147 -19.51 -8.59 -3.49
C THR A 147 -19.72 -9.96 -4.10
N ASN A 148 -19.52 -11.02 -3.33
CA ASN A 148 -19.91 -12.37 -3.75
C ASN A 148 -21.38 -12.31 -4.16
N VAL A 149 -21.65 -12.29 -5.46
CA VAL A 149 -22.97 -12.58 -5.97
C VAL A 149 -23.11 -14.09 -5.80
N SER A 150 -23.82 -14.52 -4.76
CA SER A 150 -24.21 -15.92 -4.63
C SER A 150 -24.83 -16.37 -5.95
N PRO A 151 -24.47 -17.54 -6.49
CA PRO A 151 -25.25 -18.13 -7.57
C PRO A 151 -26.66 -18.36 -7.04
N ALA A 152 -27.65 -17.82 -7.75
CA ALA A 152 -29.06 -18.15 -7.54
C ALA A 152 -29.35 -19.60 -7.94
#